data_AF-A0A838EF65-F1
#
_entry.id   AF-A0A838EF65-F1
#
_cell.length_a   1.000
_cell.length_b   1.000
_cell.length_c   1.000
_cell.angle_alpha   90.00
_cell.angle_beta   90.00
_cell.angle_gamma   90.00
#
_symmetry.space_group_name_H-M   'P 1'
#
loop_
_entity.id
_entity.type
_entity.pdbx_description
1 polymer ?
#
loop_
_entity_poly.entity_id
_entity_poly.type
_entity_poly.pdbx_seq_one_letter_code
_entity_poly.pdbx_strand_id
1 'polypeptide(L)'
;MDLNERLEICLLALANRYPRHIVDINEDVLGPQPLGATGWTARDMIELLRIDHPTLLDMEADLVINPQETAIYLQTYVAQTPVLYIHCRGKLPDLHGNVAARQQALKLPQTVRR
;
A
#
# COMPACT_ATOMS: atom_id res chain seq x y z
N MET A 1 16.25 0.80 -7.72
CA MET A 1 16.11 -0.30 -6.76
C MET A 1 15.12 -1.27 -7.37
N ASP A 2 15.50 -2.53 -7.36
CA ASP A 2 14.65 -3.64 -7.78
C ASP A 2 14.74 -4.69 -6.66
N LEU A 3 13.62 -5.31 -6.31
CA LEU A 3 13.53 -6.32 -5.28
C LEU A 3 12.38 -7.27 -5.63
N ASN A 4 12.73 -8.52 -5.91
CA ASN A 4 11.80 -9.64 -6.08
C ASN A 4 11.78 -10.45 -4.77
N GLU A 5 10.70 -10.32 -4.01
CA GLU A 5 10.52 -10.99 -2.71
C GLU A 5 9.03 -10.97 -2.34
N ARG A 6 8.64 -11.57 -1.23
CA ARG A 6 7.27 -11.45 -0.70
C ARG A 6 6.84 -9.99 -0.52
N LEU A 7 5.56 -9.70 -0.79
CA LEU A 7 4.98 -8.36 -0.70
C LEU A 7 5.26 -7.68 0.64
N GLU A 8 5.17 -8.42 1.75
CA GLU A 8 5.50 -7.89 3.08
C GLU A 8 6.94 -7.36 3.16
N ILE A 9 7.91 -8.10 2.61
CA ILE A 9 9.32 -7.69 2.60
C ILE A 9 9.52 -6.50 1.67
N CYS A 10 8.85 -6.46 0.52
CA CYS A 10 8.86 -5.31 -0.38
C CYS A 10 8.36 -4.04 0.31
N LEU A 11 7.24 -4.12 1.03
CA LEU A 11 6.68 -3.01 1.80
C LEU A 11 7.56 -2.61 2.99
N LEU A 12 8.17 -3.57 3.70
CA LEU A 12 9.12 -3.29 4.78
C LEU A 12 10.38 -2.60 4.25
N ALA A 13 10.90 -3.04 3.11
CA ALA A 13 12.04 -2.40 2.46
C ALA A 13 11.71 -0.97 2.04
N LEU A 14 10.52 -0.74 1.48
CA LEU A 14 10.00 0.58 1.13
C LEU A 14 9.86 1.47 2.38
N ALA A 15 9.26 0.97 3.45
CA ALA A 15 9.09 1.69 4.70
C ALA A 15 10.43 2.13 5.32
N ASN A 16 11.46 1.30 5.21
CA ASN A 16 12.77 1.57 5.79
C ASN A 16 13.61 2.53 4.92
N ARG A 17 13.63 2.33 3.60
CA ARG A 17 14.46 3.13 2.68
C ARG A 17 13.79 4.45 2.29
N TYR A 18 12.47 4.47 2.24
CA TYR A 18 11.67 5.59 1.73
C TYR A 18 10.48 5.91 2.66
N PRO A 19 10.72 6.24 3.95
CA PRO A 19 9.66 6.36 4.96
C PRO A 19 8.63 7.45 4.71
N ARG A 20 8.89 8.37 3.76
CA ARG A 20 7.98 9.49 3.41
C ARG A 20 7.21 9.25 2.12
N HIS A 21 7.42 8.12 1.45
CA HIS A 21 6.69 7.78 0.23
C HIS A 21 5.29 7.33 0.59
N ILE A 22 4.38 7.61 -0.33
CA ILE A 22 2.99 7.25 -0.22
C ILE A 22 2.73 6.06 -1.14
N VAL A 23 1.85 5.17 -0.71
CA VAL A 23 1.44 3.98 -1.43
C VAL A 23 -0.06 4.07 -1.68
N ASP A 24 -0.44 3.87 -2.94
CA ASP A 24 -1.82 3.81 -3.38
C ASP A 24 -2.12 2.40 -3.89
N ILE A 25 -3.33 1.90 -3.63
CA ILE A 25 -3.81 0.60 -4.09
C ILE A 25 -4.40 0.75 -5.49
N ASN A 26 -4.05 -0.16 -6.38
CA ASN A 26 -4.73 -0.25 -7.67
C ASN A 26 -6.04 -1.03 -7.53
N GLU A 27 -7.16 -0.31 -7.44
CA GLU A 27 -8.50 -0.91 -7.33
C GLU A 27 -8.94 -1.64 -8.59
N ASP A 28 -8.31 -1.40 -9.74
CA ASP A 28 -8.57 -2.18 -10.96
C ASP A 28 -8.05 -3.63 -10.84
N VAL A 29 -7.06 -3.85 -9.97
CA VAL A 29 -6.44 -5.16 -9.75
C VAL A 29 -6.95 -5.82 -8.47
N LEU A 30 -6.99 -5.07 -7.36
CA LEU A 30 -7.37 -5.60 -6.04
C LEU A 30 -8.85 -5.35 -5.70
N GLY A 31 -9.59 -4.69 -6.57
CA GLY A 31 -10.97 -4.29 -6.32
C GLY A 31 -11.10 -3.09 -5.36
N PRO A 32 -12.32 -2.58 -5.17
CA PRO A 32 -12.60 -1.43 -4.31
C PRO A 32 -12.20 -1.66 -2.85
N GLN A 33 -11.52 -0.68 -2.25
CA GLN A 33 -11.03 -0.76 -0.89
C GLN A 33 -11.95 0.00 0.08
N PRO A 34 -12.50 -0.65 1.14
CA PRO A 34 -13.48 -0.03 2.02
C PRO A 34 -12.90 1.16 2.81
N LEU A 35 -11.59 1.15 3.06
CA LEU A 35 -10.87 2.20 3.77
C LEU A 35 -10.20 3.22 2.81
N GLY A 36 -10.50 3.12 1.51
CA GLY A 36 -9.95 3.93 0.44
C GLY A 36 -8.58 3.45 -0.04
N ALA A 37 -8.31 3.64 -1.33
CA ALA A 37 -7.12 3.13 -1.97
C ALA A 37 -5.88 4.03 -1.85
N THR A 38 -6.03 5.33 -1.59
CA THR A 38 -4.93 6.30 -1.75
C THR A 38 -4.32 6.75 -0.42
N GLY A 39 -3.11 7.29 -0.45
CA GLY A 39 -2.55 8.09 0.65
C GLY A 39 -1.93 7.30 1.81
N TRP A 40 -1.59 6.03 1.62
CA TRP A 40 -1.07 5.19 2.71
C TRP A 40 0.44 5.31 2.88
N THR A 41 0.95 5.16 4.10
CA THR A 41 2.38 4.83 4.23
C THR A 41 2.58 3.33 3.98
N ALA A 42 3.80 2.93 3.63
CA ALA A 42 4.12 1.51 3.46
C ALA A 42 3.87 0.69 4.74
N ARG A 43 4.01 1.28 5.93
CA ARG A 43 3.67 0.61 7.20
C ARG A 43 2.18 0.46 7.38
N ASP A 44 1.41 1.52 7.15
CA ASP A 44 -0.05 1.45 7.25
C ASP A 44 -0.63 0.45 6.24
N MET A 45 -0.01 0.33 5.05
CA MET A 45 -0.37 -0.66 4.04
C MET A 45 -0.18 -2.10 4.54
N ILE A 46 0.94 -2.39 5.22
CA ILE A 46 1.17 -3.72 5.80
C ILE A 46 0.07 -4.05 6.82
N GLU A 47 -0.25 -3.11 7.72
CA GLU A 47 -1.28 -3.33 8.73
C GLU A 47 -2.67 -3.48 8.11
N LEU A 48 -3.01 -2.67 7.10
CA LEU A 48 -4.25 -2.80 6.33
C LEU A 48 -4.37 -4.19 5.69
N LEU A 49 -3.36 -4.60 4.94
CA LEU A 49 -3.37 -5.89 4.23
C LEU A 49 -3.38 -7.07 5.19
N ARG A 50 -2.71 -6.96 6.36
CA ARG A 50 -2.72 -8.02 7.37
C ARG A 50 -4.12 -8.27 7.93
N ILE A 51 -4.95 -7.23 8.00
CA ILE A 51 -6.33 -7.31 8.49
C ILE A 51 -7.28 -7.79 7.39
N ASP A 52 -7.23 -7.16 6.21
CA ASP A 52 -8.24 -7.37 5.18
C ASP A 52 -7.90 -8.56 4.26
N HIS A 53 -6.62 -8.73 3.90
CA HIS A 53 -6.17 -9.69 2.88
C HIS A 53 -4.77 -10.26 3.21
N PRO A 54 -4.59 -10.99 4.32
CA PRO A 54 -3.26 -11.41 4.79
C PRO A 54 -2.51 -12.28 3.78
N THR A 55 -3.23 -13.02 2.94
CA THR A 55 -2.63 -13.85 1.89
C THR A 55 -1.88 -13.04 0.83
N LEU A 56 -2.24 -11.77 0.60
CA LEU A 56 -1.52 -10.90 -0.34
C LEU A 56 -0.10 -10.61 0.14
N LEU A 57 0.13 -10.50 1.46
CA LEU A 57 1.44 -10.23 2.03
C LEU A 57 2.45 -11.35 1.78
N ASP A 58 1.95 -12.57 1.57
CA ASP A 58 2.74 -13.77 1.33
C ASP A 58 3.05 -13.99 -0.16
N MET A 59 2.42 -13.24 -1.07
CA MET A 59 2.62 -13.40 -2.50
C MET A 59 3.96 -12.83 -2.96
N GLU A 60 4.54 -13.48 -3.98
CA GLU A 60 5.73 -12.98 -4.66
C GLU A 60 5.43 -11.65 -5.37
N ALA A 61 6.28 -10.67 -5.08
CA ALA A 61 6.12 -9.30 -5.52
C ALA A 61 7.42 -8.74 -6.11
N ASP A 62 7.28 -7.91 -7.14
CA ASP A 62 8.40 -7.12 -7.68
C ASP A 62 8.22 -5.67 -7.25
N LEU A 63 9.17 -5.17 -6.45
CA LEU A 63 9.27 -3.76 -6.11
C LEU A 63 10.26 -3.08 -7.06
N VAL A 64 9.73 -2.21 -7.91
CA VAL A 64 10.51 -1.42 -8.86
C VAL A 64 10.50 0.05 -8.43
N ILE A 65 11.69 0.62 -8.20
CA ILE A 65 11.88 2.06 -7.94
C ILE A 65 13.04 2.55 -8.80
N ASN A 66 12.74 3.22 -9.91
CA ASN A 66 13.71 3.82 -10.81
C ASN A 66 13.18 5.19 -11.32
N PRO A 67 13.95 5.96 -12.11
CA PRO A 67 13.50 7.27 -12.60
C PRO A 67 12.27 7.24 -13.52
N GLN A 68 11.94 6.08 -14.11
CA GLN A 68 10.82 5.91 -15.03
C GLN A 68 9.58 5.34 -14.33
N GLU A 69 9.77 4.60 -13.22
CA GLU A 69 8.72 3.81 -12.61
C GLU A 69 8.94 3.60 -11.11
N THR A 70 7.86 3.71 -10.35
CA THR A 70 7.83 3.44 -8.91
C THR A 70 6.55 2.69 -8.53
N ALA A 71 6.63 1.36 -8.47
CA ALA A 71 5.46 0.50 -8.29
C ALA A 71 5.80 -0.86 -7.66
N ILE A 72 4.76 -1.56 -7.19
CA ILE A 72 4.83 -2.97 -6.81
C ILE A 72 3.89 -3.79 -7.68
N TYR A 73 4.39 -4.90 -8.19
CA TYR A 73 3.66 -5.91 -8.95
C TYR A 73 3.51 -7.19 -8.14
N LEU A 74 2.44 -7.95 -8.35
CA LEU A 74 2.30 -9.31 -7.83
C LEU A 74 2.33 -10.30 -8.99
N GLN A 75 3.17 -11.33 -8.88
CA GLN A 75 3.36 -12.32 -9.95
C GLN A 75 2.08 -13.11 -10.26
N THR A 76 1.19 -13.26 -9.28
CA THR A 76 -0.08 -13.98 -9.42
C THR A 76 -1.13 -13.17 -10.19
N TYR A 77 -0.96 -11.85 -10.29
CA TYR A 77 -1.86 -10.97 -11.02
C TYR A 77 -1.29 -10.66 -12.41
N VAL A 78 -2.01 -9.85 -13.19
CA VAL A 78 -1.55 -9.45 -14.53
C VAL A 78 -0.20 -8.75 -14.40
N ALA A 79 0.88 -9.43 -14.80
CA ALA A 79 2.27 -9.00 -14.61
C ALA A 79 2.63 -7.62 -15.19
N GLN A 80 1.72 -7.01 -15.97
CA GLN A 80 1.89 -5.69 -16.56
C GLN A 80 1.10 -4.58 -15.85
N THR A 81 0.35 -4.91 -14.79
CA THR A 81 -0.44 -3.93 -14.04
C THR A 81 -0.02 -3.95 -12.58
N PRO A 82 0.48 -2.81 -12.04
CA PRO A 82 0.95 -2.78 -10.67
C PRO A 82 -0.23 -2.90 -9.71
N VAL A 83 -0.05 -3.64 -8.63
CA VAL A 83 -1.04 -3.73 -7.55
C VAL A 83 -0.99 -2.53 -6.63
N LEU A 84 0.19 -1.90 -6.52
CA LEU A 84 0.41 -0.74 -5.68
C LEU A 84 1.25 0.28 -6.44
N TYR A 85 0.81 1.54 -6.41
CA TYR A 85 1.56 2.68 -6.93
C TYR A 85 2.35 3.32 -5.79
N ILE A 86 3.62 3.64 -6.04
CA ILE A 86 4.47 4.32 -5.06
C ILE A 86 4.68 5.75 -5.53
N HIS A 87 4.32 6.70 -4.68
CA HIS A 87 4.51 8.12 -4.94
C HIS A 87 5.69 8.66 -4.15
N CYS A 88 6.79 8.91 -4.87
CA CYS A 88 7.91 9.70 -4.38
C CYS A 88 7.46 11.15 -4.21
N ARG A 89 7.91 11.85 -3.16
CA ARG A 89 7.59 13.28 -2.96
C ARG A 89 8.29 14.20 -3.96
N GLY A 90 7.92 14.11 -5.23
CA GLY A 90 8.02 15.14 -6.26
C GLY A 90 6.66 15.23 -6.95
N LYS A 91 5.89 16.29 -6.64
CA LYS A 91 4.44 16.44 -6.91
C LYS A 91 3.61 15.22 -6.50
N LEU A 92 3.07 15.27 -5.27
CA LEU A 92 2.04 14.37 -4.80
C LEU A 92 0.81 14.45 -5.73
N PRO A 93 0.16 13.34 -6.11
CA PRO A 93 -1.16 13.38 -6.72
C PRO A 93 -2.17 13.99 -5.74
N ASP A 94 -3.22 14.62 -6.27
CA ASP A 94 -4.28 15.20 -5.46
C ASP A 94 -4.91 14.13 -4.55
N LEU A 95 -5.06 14.44 -3.26
CA LEU A 95 -5.59 13.52 -2.26
C LEU A 95 -7.07 13.22 -2.54
N HIS A 96 -7.34 12.13 -3.24
CA HIS A 96 -8.70 11.61 -3.43
C HIS A 96 -8.96 10.49 -2.42
N GLY A 97 -9.36 10.87 -1.19
CA GLY A 97 -9.71 9.93 -0.13
C GLY A 97 -10.38 10.61 1.05
N ASN A 98 -11.27 9.91 1.75
CA ASN A 98 -12.02 10.45 2.89
C ASN A 98 -11.15 10.48 4.17
N VAL A 99 -10.16 11.39 4.18
CA VAL A 99 -9.18 11.57 5.27
C VAL A 99 -9.87 11.76 6.63
N ALA A 100 -11.05 12.37 6.65
CA ALA A 100 -11.83 12.59 7.86
C ALA A 100 -12.30 11.28 8.51
N ALA A 101 -12.74 10.30 7.72
CA ALA A 101 -13.17 8.99 8.23
C ALA A 101 -12.01 8.19 8.84
N ARG A 102 -10.83 8.24 8.21
CA ARG A 102 -9.62 7.55 8.69
C ARG A 102 -9.14 8.07 10.05
N GLN A 103 -9.17 9.38 10.25
CA GLN A 103 -8.77 9.99 11.53
C GLN A 103 -9.74 9.68 12.67
N GLN A 104 -11.01 9.37 12.36
CA GLN A 104 -11.99 8.97 13.36
C GLN A 104 -11.87 7.49 13.72
N ALA A 105 -11.63 6.61 12.73
CA ALA A 105 -11.41 5.18 12.96
C ALA A 105 -10.16 4.91 13.82
N LEU A 106 -9.07 5.65 13.59
CA LEU A 106 -7.83 5.54 14.37
C LEU A 106 -7.92 6.15 15.78
N LYS A 107 -8.97 6.94 16.08
CA LYS A 107 -9.16 7.63 17.37
C LYS A 107 -10.18 6.97 18.29
N LEU A 108 -10.85 5.89 17.88
CA LEU A 108 -11.82 5.21 18.74
C LEU A 108 -11.08 4.25 19.69
N PRO A 109 -10.99 4.54 21.01
CA PRO A 109 -10.65 3.51 21.96
C PRO A 109 -11.74 2.44 21.92
N GLN A 110 -11.33 1.19 21.69
CA GLN A 110 -12.19 0.02 21.83
C GLN A 110 -12.82 0.03 23.22
N THR A 111 -14.05 0.53 23.31
CA THR A 111 -14.83 0.44 24.54
C THR A 111 -15.37 -0.98 24.61
N VAL A 112 -14.59 -1.87 25.23
CA VAL A 112 -15.04 -3.19 25.64
C VAL A 112 -16.18 -2.99 26.64
N ARG A 113 -17.43 -3.20 26.19
CA ARG A 113 -18.58 -3.32 27.10
C ARG A 113 -18.65 -4.77 27.58
N ARG A 114 -18.45 -4.93 28.90
CA ARG A 114 -18.86 -6.10 29.69
C ARG A 114 -20.38 -6.24 29.73
#